data_AF-A0A821X9K1-F1
#
_entry.id   AF-A0A821X9K1-F1
#
_cell.length_a   1.000
_cell.length_b   1.000
_cell.length_c   1.000
_cell.angle_alpha   90.00
_cell.angle_beta   90.00
_cell.angle_gamma   90.00
#
_symmetry.space_group_name_H-M   'P 1'
#
loop_
_entity.id
_entity.type
_entity.pdbx_description
1 polymer ?
#
loop_
_entity_poly.entity_id
_entity_poly.type
_entity_poly.pdbx_seq_one_letter_code
_entity_poly.pdbx_strand_id
1 'polypeptide(L)' 'MPPKRSWRKEHIIQWLNTHNIDVPVKAVKAELLDIAMKNLPEKRYETDEAAKKYNVDIFR' A
#
# COMPACT_ATOMS: atom_id res chain seq x y z
N MET A 1 -7.26 0.61 6.09
CA MET A 1 -7.93 -0.36 5.18
C MET A 1 -7.56 -0.04 3.74
N PRO A 2 -7.36 -1.03 2.86
CA PRO A 2 -7.06 -0.79 1.45
C PRO A 2 -8.29 -0.27 0.69
N PRO A 3 -8.11 0.57 -0.35
CA PRO A 3 -9.20 1.06 -1.19
C PRO A 3 -9.89 -0.08 -1.93
N LYS A 4 -11.23 -0.04 -2.03
CA LYS A 4 -12.03 -1.04 -2.75
C LYS A 4 -12.71 -0.43 -3.96
N ARG A 5 -12.93 -1.23 -5.02
CA ARG A 5 -13.69 -0.81 -6.21
C ARG A 5 -15.11 -0.31 -5.89
N SER A 6 -15.71 -0.85 -4.83
CA SER A 6 -17.04 -0.47 -4.33
C SER A 6 -17.07 0.88 -3.58
N TRP A 7 -15.92 1.49 -3.26
CA TRP A 7 -15.90 2.76 -2.55
C TRP A 7 -16.45 3.91 -3.39
N ARG A 8 -17.07 4.87 -2.72
CA ARG A 8 -17.46 6.15 -3.33
C ARG A 8 -16.22 7.02 -3.53
N LYS A 9 -16.30 7.96 -4.48
CA LYS A 9 -15.20 8.88 -4.80
C LYS A 9 -14.67 9.60 -3.56
N GLU A 10 -15.57 10.07 -2.69
CA GLU A 10 -15.25 10.77 -1.44
C GLU A 10 -14.38 9.92 -0.51
N HIS A 11 -14.70 8.63 -0.34
CA HIS A 11 -13.93 7.72 0.52
C HIS A 11 -12.52 7.46 -0.02
N ILE A 12 -12.36 7.39 -1.35
CA ILE A 12 -11.05 7.22 -1.98
C ILE A 12 -10.21 8.49 -1.76
N ILE A 13 -10.79 9.67 -1.96
CA ILE A 13 -10.13 10.96 -1.69
C ILE A 13 -9.74 11.08 -0.21
N GLN A 14 -10.64 10.73 0.71
CA GLN A 14 -10.35 10.77 2.14
C GLN A 14 -9.18 9.85 2.51
N TRP A 15 -9.12 8.66 1.92
CA TRP A 15 -7.99 7.76 2.11
C TRP A 15 -6.68 8.35 1.56
N LEU A 16 -6.69 8.88 0.34
CA LEU A 16 -5.53 9.54 -0.27
C LEU A 16 -5.01 10.70 0.58
N ASN A 17 -5.92 11.57 1.04
CA ASN A 17 -5.60 12.68 1.94
C ASN A 17 -5.02 12.19 3.27
N THR A 18 -5.58 11.12 3.85
CA THR A 18 -5.06 10.53 5.11
C THR A 18 -3.64 9.99 4.95
N HIS A 19 -3.26 9.58 3.74
CA HIS A 19 -1.91 9.10 3.42
C HIS A 19 -1.02 10.21 2.82
N ASN A 20 -1.44 11.48 2.86
CA ASN A 20 -0.74 12.63 2.29
C ASN A 20 -0.38 12.45 0.79
N ILE A 21 -1.26 11.78 0.03
CA ILE A 21 -1.09 11.58 -1.41
C ILE A 21 -1.82 12.68 -2.15
N ASP A 22 -1.06 13.51 -2.87
CA ASP A 22 -1.64 14.58 -3.69
C ASP A 22 -2.39 13.98 -4.89
N VAL A 23 -3.59 14.50 -5.14
CA VAL A 23 -4.45 14.02 -6.22
C VAL A 23 -5.00 15.15 -7.08
N PRO A 24 -5.11 14.93 -8.41
CA PRO A 24 -5.63 15.95 -9.30
C PRO A 24 -7.08 16.31 -8.93
N VAL A 25 -7.38 17.60 -8.79
CA VAL A 25 -8.74 18.11 -8.46
C VAL A 25 -9.80 17.60 -9.45
N LYS A 26 -9.40 17.39 -10.70
CA LYS A 26 -10.28 16.91 -11.79
C LYS A 26 -10.25 15.39 -11.98
N ALA A 27 -9.57 14.63 -11.13
CA ALA A 27 -9.46 13.19 -11.29
C ALA A 27 -10.83 12.49 -11.19
N VAL A 28 -11.05 11.51 -12.07
CA VAL A 28 -12.23 10.65 -12.02
C VAL A 28 -12.05 9.55 -10.97
N LYS A 29 -13.14 8.91 -10.56
CA LYS A 29 -13.11 7.84 -9.55
C LYS A 29 -12.09 6.73 -9.91
N ALA A 30 -12.01 6.37 -11.20
CA ALA A 30 -11.11 5.32 -11.67
C ALA A 30 -9.64 5.71 -11.47
N GLU A 31 -9.26 6.95 -11.79
CA GLU A 31 -7.90 7.47 -11.60
C GLU A 31 -7.55 7.56 -10.11
N LEU A 32 -8.46 8.07 -9.29
CA LEU A 32 -8.26 8.12 -7.84
C LEU A 32 -8.06 6.73 -7.25
N LEU A 33 -8.81 5.74 -7.74
CA LEU A 33 -8.67 4.36 -7.29
C LEU A 33 -7.33 3.76 -7.72
N ASP A 34 -6.88 4.04 -8.95
CA ASP A 34 -5.60 3.57 -9.47
C ASP A 34 -4.43 4.18 -8.68
N ILE A 35 -4.47 5.49 -8.40
CA ILE A 35 -3.48 6.17 -7.53
C ILE A 35 -3.48 5.53 -6.14
N ALA A 36 -4.65 5.29 -5.56
CA ALA A 36 -4.75 4.72 -4.22
C ALA A 36 -4.25 3.27 -4.18
N MET A 37 -4.44 2.49 -5.25
CA MET A 37 -3.91 1.12 -5.36
C MET A 37 -2.39 1.09 -5.57
N LYS A 38 -1.84 2.01 -6.36
CA LYS A 38 -0.39 2.13 -6.59
C LYS A 38 0.37 2.56 -5.34
N ASN A 39 -0.26 3.39 -4.51
CA ASN A 39 0.31 3.88 -3.25
C ASN A 39 -0.15 3.06 -2.04
N LEU A 40 -0.65 1.84 -2.25
CA LEU A 40 -0.85 0.93 -1.14
C LEU A 40 0.47 0.80 -0.40
N PRO A 41 0.50 0.96 0.94
CA PRO A 41 1.70 0.70 1.69
C PRO A 41 2.13 -0.71 1.31
N GLU A 42 3.37 -0.84 0.82
CA GLU A 42 3.95 -2.14 0.60
C GLU A 42 3.66 -2.94 1.86
N LYS A 43 3.08 -4.13 1.71
CA LYS A 43 3.15 -5.11 2.78
C LYS A 43 4.64 -5.36 2.96
N ARG A 44 5.27 -4.53 3.78
CA ARG A 44 6.43 -4.92 4.55
C ARG A 44 5.90 -6.12 5.29
N TYR A 45 6.16 -7.29 4.72
CA TYR A 45 6.54 -8.39 5.56
C TYR A 45 7.60 -7.76 6.45
N GLU A 46 7.24 -7.46 7.68
CA GLU A 46 8.19 -7.62 8.75
C GLU A 46 8.65 -9.07 8.60
N THR A 47 9.64 -9.29 7.72
CA THR A 47 10.59 -10.38 7.88
C THR A 47 11.41 -9.97 9.10
N ASP A 48 10.71 -9.99 10.23
CA ASP A 48 11.25 -10.20 11.55
C ASP A 48 12.19 -11.38 11.41
N GLU A 49 13.48 -11.07 11.31
CA GLU A 49 14.59 -11.75 11.97
C GLU A 49 14.72 -13.29 11.82
N ALA A 50 13.95 -13.95 10.96
CA ALA A 50 14.02 -15.40 10.73
C ALA A 50 15.09 -15.79 9.71
N ALA A 51 15.65 -14.82 8.97
CA ALA A 51 16.76 -15.05 8.05
C ALA A 51 18.14 -15.06 8.74
N LYS A 52 18.22 -14.73 10.04
CA LYS A 52 19.49 -14.69 10.80
C LYS A 52 19.75 -15.91 11.70
N LYS A 53 18.88 -16.94 11.69
CA LYS A 53 19.04 -18.13 12.56
C LYS A 53 19.51 -19.41 11.85
N TYR A 54 19.61 -19.41 10.53
CA TYR A 54 20.25 -20.50 9.79
C TYR A 54 21.60 -20.06 9.21
N ASN A 55 22.45 -19.54 10.10
CA ASN A 55 23.89 -19.57 9.90
C ASN A 55 24.35 -21.03 10.15
N VAL A 56 23.95 -21.94 9.27
CA VAL A 56 24.47 -23.31 9.30
C VAL A 56 25.72 -23.30 8.45
N ASP A 57 26.84 -22.96 9.08
CA ASP A 57 28.14 -23.47 8.67
C ASP A 57 28.05 -25.00 8.68
N ILE A 58 27.73 -25.59 7.52
CA ILE A 58 27.98 -27.00 7.29
C ILE A 58 29.40 -27.08 6.73
N PHE A 59 30.39 -26.97 7.62
CA PHE A 59 31.69 -27.58 7.36
C PHE A 59 31.51 -29.10 7.46
N ARG A 60 31.59 -29.80 6.32
CA ARG A 60 32.17 -31.13 6.26
C ARG A 60 32.69 -31.45 4.86
#